data_AF-A0ABD6EYK1-F1
#
_entry.id   AF-A0ABD6EYK1-F1
#
_cell.length_a   1.000
_cell.length_b   1.000
_cell.length_c   1.000
_cell.angle_alpha   90.00
_cell.angle_beta   90.00
_cell.angle_gamma   90.00
#
_symmetry.space_group_name_H-M   'P 1'
#
loop_
_entity.id
_entity.type
_entity.pdbx_description
1 polymer ?
#
loop_
_entity_poly.entity_id
_entity_poly.type
_entity_poly.pdbx_seq_one_letter_code
_entity_poly.pdbx_strand_id
1 'polypeptide(L)'
;TNAAKLLHNSSQFHHILQLLLTCGNLISGDFNAQMVKGFRTSSIMEMAEFKFPPPSETSLIDVVARAINKHFIDLAKFVENTTIVVKAGRGKF
;
A
#
# COMPACT_ATOMS: atom_id res chain seq x y z
N THR A 1 13.45 -16.55 -4.56
CA THR A 1 13.48 -16.64 -3.08
C THR A 1 13.83 -15.33 -2.39
N ASN A 2 14.82 -14.54 -2.84
CA ASN A 2 15.18 -13.28 -2.18
C ASN A 2 14.05 -12.23 -2.13
N ALA A 3 13.26 -12.08 -3.21
CA ALA A 3 12.10 -11.18 -3.21
C ALA A 3 11.02 -11.59 -2.20
N ALA A 4 10.72 -12.90 -2.10
CA ALA A 4 9.77 -13.42 -1.12
C ALA A 4 10.24 -13.17 0.32
N LYS A 5 11.53 -13.40 0.60
CA LYS A 5 12.13 -13.11 1.92
C LYS A 5 12.05 -11.62 2.26
N LEU A 6 12.32 -10.73 1.29
CA LEU A 6 12.20 -9.29 1.49
C LEU A 6 10.77 -8.91 1.85
N LEU A 7 9.79 -9.33 1.05
CA LEU A 7 8.38 -8.99 1.28
C LEU A 7 7.87 -9.56 2.62
N HIS A 8 8.26 -10.78 2.97
CA HIS A 8 7.81 -11.43 4.21
C HIS A 8 8.41 -10.81 5.48
N ASN A 9 9.64 -10.29 5.42
CA ASN A 9 10.37 -9.80 6.59
C ASN A 9 10.43 -8.27 6.68
N SER A 10 9.99 -7.54 5.66
CA SER A 10 10.08 -6.08 5.65
C SER A 10 8.99 -5.47 6.53
N SER A 11 9.39 -4.95 7.70
CA SER A 11 8.52 -4.14 8.55
C SER A 11 7.99 -2.91 7.80
N GLN A 12 8.81 -2.29 6.95
CA GLN A 12 8.41 -1.14 6.14
C GLN A 12 7.25 -1.50 5.20
N PHE A 13 7.36 -2.63 4.50
CA PHE A 13 6.28 -3.12 3.64
C PHE A 13 5.00 -3.37 4.45
N HIS A 14 5.09 -4.05 5.58
CA HIS A 14 3.94 -4.31 6.44
C HIS A 14 3.28 -3.02 6.95
N HIS A 15 4.06 -2.01 7.35
CA HIS A 15 3.51 -0.71 7.76
C HIS A 15 2.82 0.03 6.60
N ILE A 16 3.36 -0.07 5.37
CA ILE A 16 2.71 0.48 4.18
C ILE A 16 1.34 -0.20 3.95
N LEU A 17 1.28 -1.54 4.07
CA LEU A 17 0.01 -2.28 3.96
C LEU A 17 -0.98 -1.87 5.06
N GLN A 18 -0.50 -1.65 6.28
CA GLN A 18 -1.35 -1.23 7.41
C GLN A 18 -1.87 0.20 7.23
N LEU A 19 -1.07 1.11 6.67
CA LEU A 19 -1.51 2.46 6.29
C LEU A 19 -2.62 2.38 5.24
N LEU A 20 -2.43 1.57 4.19
CA LEU A 20 -3.45 1.34 3.16
C LEU A 20 -4.74 0.79 3.74
N LEU A 21 -4.65 -0.21 4.63
CA LEU A 21 -5.82 -0.77 5.32
C LEU A 21 -6.54 0.29 6.18
N THR A 22 -5.78 1.11 6.89
CA THR A 22 -6.32 2.17 7.74
C THR A 22 -7.05 3.22 6.92
N CYS A 23 -6.43 3.69 5.82
CA CYS A 23 -7.08 4.64 4.93
C CYS A 23 -8.29 4.03 4.22
N GLY A 24 -8.23 2.77 3.79
CA GLY A 24 -9.35 2.04 3.21
C GLY A 24 -10.54 1.97 4.16
N ASN A 25 -10.32 1.52 5.40
CA ASN A 25 -11.37 1.48 6.43
C ASN A 25 -11.98 2.87 6.70
N LEU A 26 -11.16 3.93 6.73
CA LEU A 26 -11.63 5.29 6.93
C LEU A 26 -12.55 5.76 5.79
N ILE A 27 -12.17 5.47 4.54
CA ILE A 27 -12.92 5.88 3.35
C ILE A 27 -14.21 5.08 3.19
N SER A 28 -14.17 3.79 3.50
CA SER A 28 -15.34 2.93 3.42
C SER A 28 -16.47 3.39 4.35
N GLY A 29 -16.17 4.19 5.40
CA GLY A 29 -17.12 5.01 6.14
C GLY A 29 -18.21 4.26 6.91
N ASP A 30 -18.32 2.94 6.73
CA ASP A 30 -19.32 2.11 7.36
C ASP A 30 -18.76 1.54 8.66
N PHE A 31 -18.92 2.29 9.74
CA PHE A 31 -18.58 1.84 11.09
C PHE A 31 -19.49 0.72 11.60
N ASN A 32 -20.58 0.40 10.89
CA ASN A 32 -21.43 -0.77 11.16
C ASN A 32 -20.94 -2.02 10.43
N ALA A 33 -20.27 -1.86 9.28
CA ALA A 33 -19.47 -2.91 8.68
C ALA A 33 -18.26 -3.17 9.60
N GLN A 34 -18.07 -4.43 9.99
CA GLN A 34 -16.94 -4.80 10.83
C GLN A 34 -15.63 -4.31 10.20
N MET A 35 -14.80 -3.65 11.01
CA MET A 35 -13.49 -3.13 10.60
C MET A 35 -12.72 -4.21 9.83
N VAL A 36 -12.34 -3.92 8.58
CA VAL A 36 -11.61 -4.85 7.74
C VAL A 36 -10.23 -5.06 8.35
N LYS A 37 -9.89 -6.31 8.66
CA LYS A 37 -8.61 -6.69 9.31
C LYS A 37 -7.50 -7.03 8.32
N GLY A 38 -7.82 -7.09 7.03
CA GLY A 38 -6.88 -7.39 5.97
C GLY A 38 -7.56 -7.42 4.61
N PHE A 39 -6.76 -7.32 3.56
CA PHE A 39 -7.22 -7.36 2.17
C PHE A 39 -6.31 -8.28 1.35
N ARG A 40 -6.81 -8.75 0.21
CA ARG A 40 -6.00 -9.52 -0.73
C ARG A 40 -5.01 -8.58 -1.40
N THR A 41 -3.74 -8.98 -1.51
CA THR A 41 -2.69 -8.16 -2.16
C THR A 41 -3.05 -7.73 -3.59
N SER A 42 -3.87 -8.52 -4.30
CA SER A 42 -4.40 -8.16 -5.62
C SER A 42 -5.23 -6.87 -5.62
N SER A 43 -5.89 -6.53 -4.51
CA SER A 43 -6.72 -5.32 -4.38
C SER A 43 -5.89 -4.04 -4.25
N ILE A 44 -4.55 -4.11 -4.17
CA ILE A 44 -3.70 -2.92 -4.19
C ILE A 44 -3.90 -2.13 -5.49
N MET A 45 -4.13 -2.82 -6.62
CA MET A 45 -4.39 -2.16 -7.90
C MET A 45 -5.72 -1.40 -7.88
N GLU A 46 -6.79 -2.03 -7.37
CA GLU A 46 -8.10 -1.40 -7.21
C GLU A 46 -8.02 -0.17 -6.27
N MET A 47 -7.25 -0.27 -5.19
CA MET A 47 -7.00 0.84 -4.27
C MET A 47 -6.21 1.99 -4.92
N ALA A 48 -5.29 1.68 -5.85
CA ALA A 48 -4.56 2.70 -6.60
C ALA A 48 -5.44 3.43 -7.63
N GLU A 49 -6.47 2.76 -8.16
CA GLU A 49 -7.44 3.34 -9.09
C GLU A 49 -8.49 4.21 -8.39
N PHE A 50 -8.71 4.02 -7.08
CA PHE A 50 -9.63 4.85 -6.32
C PHE A 50 -9.20 6.32 -6.34
N LYS A 51 -10.11 7.19 -6.79
CA LYS A 51 -9.97 8.66 -6.76
C LYS A 51 -10.98 9.29 -5.82
N PHE A 52 -10.52 10.25 -5.05
CA PHE A 52 -11.42 11.10 -4.28
C PHE A 52 -12.27 11.97 -5.21
N PRO A 53 -13.51 12.28 -4.81
CA PRO A 53 -14.38 13.15 -5.59
C PRO A 53 -13.76 14.56 -5.76
N PRO A 54 -14.26 15.33 -6.75
CA PRO A 54 -13.80 16.70 -6.99
C PRO A 54 -13.82 17.58 -5.73
N PRO A 55 -12.91 18.57 -5.62
CA PRO A 55 -12.06 19.12 -6.68
C PRO A 55 -10.66 18.52 -6.82
N SER A 56 -10.26 17.59 -5.94
CA SER A 56 -8.85 17.18 -5.85
C SER A 56 -8.42 16.13 -6.88
N GLU A 57 -9.37 15.37 -7.47
CA GLU A 57 -9.17 14.17 -8.32
C GLU A 57 -8.02 13.24 -7.89
N THR A 58 -7.62 13.31 -6.62
CA THR A 58 -6.39 12.68 -6.15
C THR A 58 -6.67 11.21 -5.85
N SER A 59 -5.73 10.33 -6.14
CA SER A 59 -5.89 8.92 -5.80
C SER A 59 -5.66 8.66 -4.30
N LEU A 60 -6.19 7.55 -3.79
CA LEU A 60 -5.86 7.07 -2.45
C LEU A 60 -4.35 6.88 -2.29
N ILE A 61 -3.70 6.33 -3.31
CA ILE A 61 -2.27 6.04 -3.23
C ILE A 61 -1.42 7.32 -3.21
N ASP A 62 -1.86 8.39 -3.87
CA ASP A 62 -1.20 9.71 -3.78
C ASP A 62 -1.30 10.29 -2.37
N VAL A 63 -2.46 10.16 -1.71
CA VAL A 63 -2.64 10.61 -0.32
C VAL A 63 -1.71 9.83 0.61
N VAL A 64 -1.65 8.51 0.45
CA VAL A 64 -0.78 7.63 1.25
C VAL A 64 0.69 7.96 1.00
N ALA A 65 1.10 8.16 -0.25
CA ALA A 65 2.47 8.55 -0.59
C ALA A 65 2.86 9.90 0.04
N ARG A 66 1.97 10.90 0.00
CA ARG A 66 2.19 12.19 0.67
C ARG A 66 2.30 12.03 2.19
N ALA A 67 1.45 11.20 2.80
CA ALA A 67 1.52 10.91 4.22
C ALA A 67 2.84 10.23 4.61
N ILE A 68 3.30 9.26 3.81
CA ILE A 68 4.59 8.58 4.00
C ILE A 68 5.74 9.60 3.93
N ASN A 69 5.79 10.41 2.88
CA ASN A 69 6.88 11.38 2.69
C ASN A 69 6.90 12.46 3.79
N LYS A 70 5.74 12.80 4.36
CA LYS A 70 5.63 13.84 5.39
C LYS A 70 5.86 13.31 6.81
N HIS A 71 5.40 12.10 7.11
CA HIS A 71 5.31 11.60 8.49
C HIS A 71 6.08 10.29 8.73
N PHE A 72 6.37 9.51 7.70
CA PHE A 72 6.94 8.17 7.82
C PHE A 72 8.11 7.96 6.84
N ILE A 73 9.11 8.84 6.91
CA ILE A 73 10.25 8.89 5.95
C ILE A 73 10.97 7.54 5.83
N ASP A 74 11.06 6.77 6.92
CA ASP A 74 11.68 5.44 6.91
C ASP A 74 10.95 4.42 6.03
N LEU A 75 9.66 4.61 5.76
CA LEU A 75 8.90 3.77 4.82
C LEU A 75 9.25 4.10 3.37
N ALA A 76 9.64 5.35 3.06
CA ALA A 76 10.04 5.73 1.71
C ALA A 76 11.30 4.97 1.23
N LYS A 77 12.19 4.62 2.17
CA LYS A 77 13.39 3.79 1.92
C LYS A 77 13.05 2.38 1.43
N PHE A 78 11.83 1.89 1.61
CA PHE A 78 11.43 0.59 1.08
C PHE A 78 11.57 0.51 -0.45
N VAL A 79 11.33 1.64 -1.14
CA VAL A 79 11.41 1.73 -2.62
C VAL A 79 12.78 1.28 -3.13
N GLU A 80 13.85 1.62 -2.43
CA GLU A 80 15.23 1.24 -2.79
C GLU A 80 15.43 -0.29 -2.82
N ASN A 81 14.66 -1.02 -2.02
CA ASN A 81 14.73 -2.48 -1.93
C ASN A 81 13.81 -3.19 -2.95
N THR A 82 12.94 -2.47 -3.66
CA THR A 82 11.94 -3.06 -4.57
C THR A 82 12.51 -3.62 -5.87
N THR A 83 13.75 -3.27 -6.24
CA THR A 83 14.36 -3.73 -7.50
C THR A 83 14.37 -5.25 -7.63
N ILE A 84 14.62 -5.97 -6.54
CA ILE A 84 14.60 -7.45 -6.56
C ILE A 84 13.19 -8.02 -6.74
N VAL A 85 12.16 -7.29 -6.29
CA VAL A 85 10.74 -7.66 -6.47
C VAL A 85 10.34 -7.47 -7.92
N VAL A 86 10.72 -6.34 -8.54
CA VAL A 86 10.47 -6.08 -9.98
C VAL A 86 11.11 -7.15 -10.85
N LYS A 87 12.35 -7.54 -10.55
CA LYS A 87 13.04 -8.63 -11.28
C LYS A 87 12.30 -9.95 -11.12
N ALA A 88 11.85 -10.30 -9.91
CA ALA A 88 11.11 -11.53 -9.66
C ALA A 88 9.74 -11.55 -10.37
N GLY A 89 9.03 -10.42 -10.43
CA GLY A 89 7.74 -10.31 -11.11
C GLY A 89 7.81 -10.48 -12.64
N ARG A 90 9.00 -10.35 -13.24
CA ARG A 90 9.24 -10.62 -14.66
C ARG A 90 9.65 -12.07 -14.96
N GLY A 91 9.86 -12.87 -13.92
CA GLY A 91 10.15 -14.29 -14.06
C GLY A 91 8.97 -15.01 -14.72
N LYS A 92 9.23 -15.82 -15.73
CA LYS A 92 8.26 -16.81 -16.21
C LYS A 92 8.32 -18.00 -15.25
N PHE A 93 7.20 -18.29 -14.59
CA PHE A 93 7.01 -19.46 -13.74
C PHE A 93 6.17 -20.49 -14.47
#